data_AF-A0A517XSY6-F1
#
_entry.id   AF-A0A517XSY6-F1
#
_cell.length_a   1.000
_cell.length_b   1.000
_cell.length_c   1.000
_cell.angle_alpha   90.00
_cell.angle_beta   90.00
_cell.angle_gamma   90.00
#
_symmetry.space_group_name_H-M   'P 1'
#
loop_
_entity.id
_entity.type
_entity.pdbx_description
1 polymer ?
#
loop_
_entity_poly.entity_id
_entity_poly.type
_entity_poly.pdbx_seq_one_letter_code
_entity_poly.pdbx_strand_id
1 'polypeptide(L)' 'MSEQVRINGVAVFAYAEGGRLRVSLDDWERLGMVPGQQVTIGDERHLLVGTEDQPPFVWLWLQALSRKVG' A
#
# COMPACT_ATOMS: atom_id res chain seq x y z
N MET A 1 -7.25 -0.29 11.72
CA MET A 1 -8.68 -0.06 11.40
C MET A 1 -8.87 -0.34 9.91
N SER A 2 -10.00 -0.91 9.49
CA SER A 2 -10.27 -1.12 8.06
C SER A 2 -10.92 0.13 7.47
N GLU A 3 -10.44 0.61 6.34
CA GLU A 3 -10.93 1.83 5.69
C GLU A 3 -10.74 1.77 4.16
N GLN A 4 -11.41 2.66 3.45
CA GLN A 4 -11.18 2.84 2.02
C GLN A 4 -9.95 3.73 1.82
N VAL A 5 -8.95 3.22 1.13
CA VAL A 5 -7.70 3.92 0.83
C VAL A 5 -7.53 4.04 -0.68
N ARG A 6 -6.97 5.16 -1.14
CA ARG A 6 -6.52 5.31 -2.53
C ARG A 6 -5.07 4.89 -2.65
N ILE A 7 -4.79 3.86 -3.44
CA ILE A 7 -3.45 3.41 -3.80
C ILE A 7 -3.24 3.71 -5.27
N ASN A 8 -2.27 4.58 -5.59
CA ASN A 8 -2.02 5.08 -6.95
C ASN A 8 -3.31 5.59 -7.64
N GLY A 9 -4.21 6.22 -6.88
CA GLY A 9 -5.50 6.73 -7.35
C GLY A 9 -6.64 5.70 -7.38
N VAL A 10 -6.36 4.40 -7.27
CA VAL A 10 -7.34 3.32 -7.22
C VAL A 10 -7.86 3.16 -5.80
N ALA A 11 -9.18 3.20 -5.62
CA ALA A 11 -9.81 2.97 -4.33
C ALA A 11 -9.89 1.47 -4.01
N VAL A 12 -9.38 1.09 -2.84
CA VAL A 12 -9.40 -0.29 -2.30
C VAL A 12 -9.81 -0.28 -0.84
N PHE A 13 -10.32 -1.40 -0.34
CA PHE A 13 -10.51 -1.60 1.10
C PHE A 13 -9.23 -2.17 1.69
N ALA A 14 -8.69 -1.49 2.70
CA ALA A 14 -7.44 -1.87 3.32
C ALA A 14 -7.52 -1.80 4.85
N TYR A 15 -6.66 -2.58 5.51
CA TYR A 15 -6.43 -2.48 6.95
C TYR A 15 -5.01 -1.94 7.20
N ALA A 16 -4.91 -0.82 7.89
CA ALA A 16 -3.63 -0.21 8.22
C ALA A 16 -3.19 -0.53 9.66
N GLU A 17 -1.92 -0.88 9.83
CA GLU A 17 -1.28 -1.15 11.12
C GLU A 17 0.24 -0.95 11.04
N GLY A 18 0.78 -0.03 11.86
CA GLY A 18 2.22 0.10 12.09
C GLY A 18 3.08 0.24 10.82
N GLY A 19 2.67 1.08 9.86
CA GLY A 19 3.38 1.26 8.58
C GLY A 19 3.17 0.15 7.55
N ARG A 20 2.27 -0.80 7.85
CA ARG A 20 1.84 -1.84 6.93
C ARG A 20 0.40 -1.62 6.50
N LEU A 21 0.10 -2.07 5.28
CA LEU A 21 -1.23 -2.03 4.70
C LEU A 21 -1.61 -3.43 4.23
N ARG A 22 -2.72 -3.96 4.71
CA ARG A 22 -3.27 -5.24 4.24
C ARG A 22 -4.36 -4.98 3.21
N VAL A 23 -4.25 -5.59 2.05
CA VAL A 23 -5.22 -5.53 0.94
C VAL A 23 -5.70 -6.92 0.55
N SER A 24 -6.80 -7.03 -0.21
CA SER A 24 -7.23 -8.30 -0.79
C SER A 24 -6.25 -8.79 -1.87
N LEU A 25 -6.19 -10.10 -2.11
CA LEU A 25 -5.39 -10.66 -3.20
C LEU A 25 -5.84 -10.13 -4.57
N ASP A 26 -7.15 -10.01 -4.79
CA ASP A 26 -7.73 -9.47 -6.04
C ASP A 26 -7.31 -8.00 -6.27
N ASP A 27 -7.34 -7.18 -5.22
CA ASP A 27 -6.86 -5.79 -5.32
C ASP A 27 -5.36 -5.74 -5.57
N TRP A 28 -4.57 -6.60 -4.92
CA TRP A 28 -3.14 -6.70 -5.15
C TRP A 28 -2.81 -7.02 -6.62
N GLU A 29 -3.43 -8.06 -7.17
CA GLU A 29 -3.25 -8.45 -8.58
C GLU A 29 -3.67 -7.32 -9.53
N ARG A 30 -4.79 -6.64 -9.24
CA ARG A 30 -5.28 -5.51 -10.03
C ARG A 30 -4.37 -4.29 -9.97
N LEU A 31 -3.75 -4.03 -8.83
CA LEU A 31 -2.86 -2.89 -8.63
C LEU A 31 -1.52 -3.06 -9.37
N GLY A 32 -1.11 -4.31 -9.66
CA GLY A 32 0.10 -4.61 -10.44
C GLY A 32 1.37 -4.00 -9.86
N MET A 33 1.41 -3.82 -8.54
CA MET A 33 2.55 -3.20 -7.86
C MET A 33 3.67 -4.20 -7.63
N VAL A 34 4.90 -3.70 -7.45
CA VAL A 34 6.06 -4.53 -7.13
C VAL A 34 6.92 -3.90 -6.02
N PRO A 35 7.57 -4.69 -5.16
CA PRO A 35 8.56 -4.17 -4.22
C PRO A 35 9.63 -3.31 -4.92
N GLY A 36 10.02 -2.21 -4.28
CA GLY A 36 10.89 -1.17 -4.82
C GLY A 36 10.15 -0.03 -5.55
N GLN A 37 8.85 -0.17 -5.80
CA GLN A 37 8.05 0.85 -6.45
C GLN A 37 7.68 2.00 -5.50
N GLN A 38 7.71 3.24 -6.01
CA GLN A 38 7.06 4.37 -5.34
C GLN A 38 5.56 4.32 -5.58
N VAL A 39 4.79 4.36 -4.50
CA VAL A 39 3.33 4.31 -4.51
C VAL A 39 2.76 5.52 -3.78
N THR A 40 1.59 5.96 -4.20
CA THR A 40 0.85 7.02 -3.53
C THR A 40 -0.27 6.41 -2.70
N ILE A 41 -0.29 6.68 -1.40
CA ILE A 41 -1.31 6.21 -0.46
C ILE A 41 -2.03 7.44 0.09
N GLY A 42 -3.30 7.61 -0.27
CA GLY A 42 -3.98 8.90 -0.07
C GLY A 42 -3.26 10.00 -0.85
N ASP A 43 -2.72 10.99 -0.13
CA ASP A 43 -1.93 12.09 -0.70
C ASP A 43 -0.42 11.96 -0.42
N GLU A 44 0.00 10.87 0.23
CA GLU A 44 1.38 10.66 0.65
C GLU A 44 2.13 9.71 -0.28
N ARG A 45 3.43 9.95 -0.47
CA ARG A 45 4.30 9.05 -1.24
C ARG A 45 5.03 8.10 -0.32
N HIS A 46 5.01 6.83 -0.70
CA HIS A 46 5.62 5.73 0.03
C HIS A 46 6.48 4.91 -0.93
N LEU A 47 7.50 4.24 -0.40
CA LEU A 47 8.18 3.14 -1.06
C LEU A 47 7.51 1.84 -0.62
N LEU A 48 7.08 1.00 -1.57
CA LEU A 48 6.70 -0.37 -1.27
C LEU A 48 7.98 -1.17 -1.03
N VAL A 49 8.29 -1.45 0.23
CA VAL A 49 9.55 -2.10 0.64
C VAL A 49 9.49 -3.61 0.44
N GLY A 50 8.31 -4.20 0.60
CA GLY A 50 8.12 -5.65 0.49
C GLY A 50 6.66 -6.04 0.63
N THR A 51 6.40 -7.32 0.40
CA THR A 51 5.09 -7.95 0.54
C THR A 51 5.18 -9.29 1.26
N GLU A 52 4.08 -9.72 1.86
CA GLU A 52 3.91 -11.04 2.47
C GLU A 52 2.53 -11.54 2.08
N ASP A 53 2.52 -12.66 1.37
CA ASP A 53 1.30 -13.30 0.92
C ASP A 53 0.69 -14.11 2.07
N GLN A 54 -0.54 -13.76 2.45
CA GLN A 54 -1.30 -14.45 3.48
C GLN A 54 -2.76 -14.59 3.02
N PRO A 55 -3.05 -15.55 2.11
CA PRO A 55 -4.37 -15.68 1.49
C PRO A 55 -5.51 -15.65 2.52
N PRO A 56 -6.59 -14.88 2.29
CA PRO A 56 -6.95 -14.20 1.03
C PRO A 56 -6.41 -12.75 0.90
N PHE A 57 -5.36 -12.40 1.64
CA PHE A 57 -4.81 -11.04 1.70
C PHE A 57 -3.32 -10.99 1.36
N VAL A 58 -2.84 -9.79 1.12
CA VAL A 58 -1.41 -9.47 1.01
C VAL A 58 -1.11 -8.32 1.94
N TRP A 59 -0.04 -8.46 2.73
CA TRP A 59 0.52 -7.36 3.50
C TRP A 59 1.53 -6.60 2.67
N LEU A 60 1.46 -5.27 2.73
CA LEU A 60 2.36 -4.34 2.06
C LEU A 60 3.17 -3.59 3.13
N TRP A 61 4.50 -3.64 3.03
CA TRP A 61 5.39 -2.83 3.88
C TRP A 61 5.64 -1.50 3.19
N LEU A 62 5.23 -0.42 3.84
CA LEU A 62 5.33 0.92 3.29
C LEU A 62 6.34 1.73 4.11
N GLN A 63 7.23 2.43 3.40
CA GLN A 63 8.11 3.41 4.00
C GLN A 63 7.76 4.79 3.45
N ALA A 64 7.34 5.70 4.32
CA ALA A 64 7.08 7.08 3.94
C ALA A 64 8.34 7.70 3.34
N LEU A 65 8.18 8.31 2.16
CA LEU A 65 9.23 9.12 1.57
C LEU A 65 9.16 10.51 2.19
N SER A 66 10.27 10.98 2.76
CA SER A 66 10.32 12.32 3.35
C SER A 66 9.89 13.34 2.30
N ARG A 67 8.89 14.16 2.65
CA ARG A 67 8.51 15.31 1.83
C ARG A 67 9.71 16.25 1.90
N LYS A 68 10.39 16.46 0.77
CA LYS A 68 11.45 17.48 0.70
C LYS A 68 10.80 18.80 1.08
N VAL A 69 11.13 19.33 2.27
CA VAL A 69 10.74 20.69 2.66
C VAL A 69 11.60 21.60 1.79
N GLY A 70 10.96 22.17 0.77
CA GLY A 70 11.54 23.21 -0.09
C GLY A 70 11.18 24.58 0.45
#